data_AF-A0A924Q1K7-F1
#
_entry.id   AF-A0A924Q1K7-F1
#
_cell.length_a   1.000
_cell.length_b   1.000
_cell.length_c   1.000
_cell.angle_alpha   90.00
_cell.angle_beta   90.00
_cell.angle_gamma   90.00
#
_symmetry.space_group_name_H-M   'P 1'
#
loop_
_entity.id
_entity.type
_entity.pdbx_description
1 polymer ?
#
loop_
_entity_poly.entity_id
_entity_poly.type
_entity_poly.pdbx_seq_one_letter_code
_entity_poly.pdbx_strand_id
1 'polypeptide(L)'
;MIRNGIEYGMMQAYAEGFALLAGHETLGIDVAKVAELWRHGSVVRSWLLHLTATALLDPEGMDSIAPVVADSGEGRWTIDESIRQGTPAPVIAASLMARFSSQGKADTSNKLLSPMAKCSKCVKSRSRILCHGHHARCQIVVVFCQFPAQDLT
;
A
#
# COMPACT_ATOMS: atom_id res chain seq x y z
N MET A 1 -24.24 -0.93 0.62
CA MET A 1 -23.38 -1.36 -0.50
C MET A 1 -22.57 -0.21 -1.11
N ILE A 2 -23.06 0.57 -2.09
CA ILE A 2 -22.24 1.60 -2.78
C ILE A 2 -21.71 2.67 -1.81
N ARG A 3 -22.53 3.12 -0.86
CA ARG A 3 -22.12 4.04 0.21
C ARG A 3 -20.86 3.53 0.93
N ASN A 4 -20.84 2.25 1.32
CA ASN A 4 -19.71 1.67 2.05
C ASN A 4 -18.45 1.57 1.18
N GLY A 5 -18.60 1.35 -0.13
CA GLY A 5 -17.49 1.45 -1.07
C GLY A 5 -16.89 2.86 -1.13
N ILE A 6 -17.75 3.90 -1.17
CA ILE A 6 -17.32 5.30 -1.09
C ILE A 6 -16.58 5.58 0.23
N GLU A 7 -17.11 5.07 1.35
CA GLU A 7 -16.46 5.20 2.66
C GLU A 7 -15.07 4.57 2.69
N TYR A 8 -14.87 3.42 2.04
CA TYR A 8 -13.54 2.80 1.98
C TYR A 8 -12.52 3.70 1.27
N GLY A 9 -12.92 4.30 0.15
CA GLY A 9 -12.08 5.26 -0.57
C GLY A 9 -11.72 6.48 0.27
N MET A 10 -12.71 7.06 0.97
CA MET A 10 -12.49 8.22 1.83
C MET A 10 -11.58 7.90 3.03
N MET A 11 -11.83 6.78 3.71
CA MET A 11 -11.00 6.34 4.84
C MET A 11 -9.55 6.13 4.39
N GLN A 12 -9.35 5.46 3.24
CA GLN A 12 -8.02 5.21 2.70
C GLN A 12 -7.30 6.52 2.34
N ALA A 13 -8.00 7.47 1.71
CA ALA A 13 -7.43 8.77 1.36
C ALA A 13 -6.98 9.58 2.59
N TYR A 14 -7.77 9.58 3.68
CA TYR A 14 -7.33 10.20 4.93
C TYR A 14 -6.11 9.50 5.52
N ALA A 15 -6.15 8.17 5.62
CA ALA A 15 -5.06 7.38 6.20
C ALA A 15 -3.73 7.62 5.46
N GLU A 16 -3.75 7.59 4.13
CA GLU A 16 -2.58 7.87 3.30
C GLU A 16 -2.08 9.31 3.48
N GLY A 17 -2.99 10.28 3.46
CA GLY A 17 -2.64 11.70 3.65
C GLY A 17 -1.96 11.96 5.00
N PHE A 18 -2.52 11.42 6.09
CA PHE A 18 -1.92 11.57 7.42
C PHE A 18 -0.61 10.78 7.57
N ALA A 19 -0.51 9.59 6.98
CA ALA A 19 0.74 8.83 6.98
C ALA A 19 1.86 9.56 6.23
N LEU A 20 1.56 10.23 5.12
CA LEU A 20 2.51 11.07 4.39
C LEU A 20 2.98 12.28 5.23
N LEU A 21 2.06 12.92 5.96
CA LEU A 21 2.41 14.01 6.88
C LEU A 21 3.29 13.53 8.04
N ALA A 22 2.92 12.39 8.65
CA ALA A 22 3.67 11.78 9.76
C ALA A 22 5.08 11.33 9.34
N GLY A 23 5.23 10.82 8.10
CA GLY A 23 6.53 10.41 7.56
C GLY A 23 7.47 11.54 7.19
N HIS A 24 7.05 12.81 7.28
CA HIS A 24 7.87 13.95 6.90
C HIS A 24 8.74 14.45 8.07
N GLU A 25 9.86 13.76 8.31
CA GLU A 25 10.74 13.95 9.47
C GLU A 25 11.26 15.39 9.67
N THR A 26 11.47 16.16 8.59
CA THR A 26 12.12 17.49 8.67
C THR A 26 11.18 18.64 9.02
N LEU A 27 9.87 18.46 8.93
CA LEU A 27 8.90 19.55 9.14
C LEU A 27 8.33 19.59 10.56
N GLY A 28 8.57 18.56 11.39
CA GLY A 28 8.08 18.51 12.77
C GLY A 28 6.55 18.66 12.86
N ILE A 29 5.81 18.07 11.91
CA ILE A 29 4.36 18.26 11.80
C ILE A 29 3.65 17.50 12.91
N ASP A 30 2.86 18.23 13.70
CA ASP A 30 1.91 17.68 14.65
C ASP A 30 0.63 17.28 13.92
N VAL A 31 0.52 16.00 13.55
CA VAL A 31 -0.61 15.47 12.77
C VAL A 31 -1.95 15.60 13.51
N ALA A 32 -1.96 15.55 14.84
CA ALA A 32 -3.17 15.73 15.63
C ALA A 32 -3.68 17.18 15.51
N LYS A 33 -2.79 18.17 15.60
CA LYS A 33 -3.16 19.58 15.36
C LYS A 33 -3.62 19.84 13.94
N VAL A 34 -3.01 19.20 12.95
CA VAL A 34 -3.46 19.31 11.55
C VAL A 34 -4.87 18.75 11.40
N ALA A 35 -5.16 17.59 11.99
CA ALA A 35 -6.50 17.00 11.96
C ALA A 35 -7.55 17.91 12.61
N GLU A 36 -7.24 18.52 13.76
CA GLU A 36 -8.10 19.51 14.41
C GLU A 36 -8.31 20.76 13.55
N LEU A 37 -7.26 21.27 12.89
CA LEU A 37 -7.38 22.42 12.00
C LEU A 37 -8.29 22.09 10.80
N TRP A 38 -8.12 20.92 10.19
CA TRP A 38 -8.95 20.51 9.07
C TRP A 38 -10.40 20.26 9.46
N ARG A 39 -10.69 19.81 10.69
CA ARG A 39 -12.06 19.67 11.20
C ARG A 39 -12.87 20.95 11.18
N HIS A 40 -12.23 22.12 11.25
CA HIS A 40 -12.93 23.40 11.33
C HIS A 40 -12.78 24.25 10.07
N GLY A 41 -11.64 24.17 9.38
CA GLY A 41 -11.30 25.07 8.27
C GLY A 41 -11.18 24.43 6.88
N SER A 42 -11.41 23.11 6.72
CA SER A 42 -11.16 22.43 5.44
C SER A 42 -12.43 22.10 4.64
N VAL A 43 -12.26 21.94 3.33
CA VAL A 43 -13.29 21.37 2.44
C VAL A 43 -13.46 19.87 2.66
N VAL A 44 -12.41 19.18 3.11
CA VAL A 44 -12.46 17.74 3.42
C VAL A 44 -13.05 17.47 4.82
N ARG A 45 -13.92 18.35 5.32
CA ARG A 45 -14.60 18.12 6.61
C ARG A 45 -15.61 17.00 6.47
N SER A 46 -15.58 16.06 7.42
CA SER A 46 -16.52 14.93 7.46
C SER A 46 -16.55 14.31 8.85
N TRP A 47 -17.55 13.48 9.11
CA TRP A 47 -17.59 12.66 10.32
C TRP A 47 -16.39 11.71 10.43
N LEU A 48 -15.91 11.16 9.30
CA LEU A 48 -14.70 10.35 9.29
C LEU A 48 -13.47 11.13 9.75
N LEU A 49 -13.30 12.38 9.28
CA LEU A 49 -12.21 13.24 9.75
C LEU A 49 -12.33 13.53 11.25
N HIS A 50 -13.54 13.64 11.78
CA HIS A 50 -13.74 13.78 13.23
C HIS A 50 -13.23 12.55 14.00
N LEU A 51 -13.53 11.33 13.55
CA LEU A 51 -12.99 10.10 14.15
C LEU A 51 -11.46 10.03 14.05
N THR A 52 -10.91 10.41 12.90
CA THR A 52 -9.45 10.46 12.70
C THR A 52 -8.78 11.42 13.67
N ALA A 53 -9.33 12.62 13.85
CA ALA A 53 -8.78 13.59 14.79
C ALA A 53 -8.84 13.07 16.23
N THR A 54 -9.95 12.46 16.63
CA THR A 54 -10.08 11.83 17.97
C THR A 54 -9.05 10.72 18.17
N ALA A 55 -8.82 9.86 17.18
CA ALA A 55 -7.81 8.81 17.28
C ALA A 55 -6.38 9.36 17.38
N LEU A 56 -6.06 10.44 16.66
CA LEU A 56 -4.74 11.07 16.70
C LEU A 56 -4.45 11.82 18.01
N LEU A 57 -5.49 12.18 18.78
CA LEU A 57 -5.34 12.77 20.10
C LEU A 57 -5.01 11.75 21.20
N ASP A 58 -5.09 10.44 20.90
CA ASP A 58 -4.75 9.34 21.80
C ASP A 58 -3.61 8.47 21.21
N PRO A 59 -2.35 8.92 21.29
CA PRO A 59 -1.22 8.18 20.71
C PRO A 59 -1.02 6.79 21.32
N GLU A 60 -1.23 6.65 22.64
CA GLU A 60 -1.10 5.36 23.34
C GLU A 60 -2.16 4.37 22.84
N GLY A 61 -3.41 4.83 22.68
CA GLY A 61 -4.47 4.06 22.06
C GLY A 61 -4.11 3.66 20.62
N MET A 62 -3.58 4.58 19.83
CA MET A 62 -3.20 4.33 18.44
C MET A 62 -2.08 3.29 18.30
N ASP A 63 -1.03 3.38 19.13
CA ASP A 63 0.11 2.45 19.10
C ASP A 63 -0.28 1.02 19.50
N SER A 64 -1.38 0.86 20.25
CA SER A 64 -1.91 -0.45 20.64
C SER A 64 -2.70 -1.17 19.52
N ILE A 65 -3.03 -0.46 18.44
CA ILE A 65 -3.88 -0.99 17.36
C ILE A 65 -3.02 -1.72 16.33
N ALA A 66 -3.36 -2.97 16.04
CA ALA A 66 -2.71 -3.73 14.97
C ALA A 66 -2.99 -3.09 13.59
N PRO A 67 -1.99 -3.03 12.68
CA PRO A 67 -2.13 -2.42 11.34
C PRO A 67 -2.87 -3.34 10.36
N VAL A 68 -3.99 -3.94 10.78
CA VAL A 68 -4.80 -4.86 10.00
C VAL A 68 -6.22 -4.32 9.93
N VAL A 69 -6.71 -4.12 8.71
CA VAL A 69 -8.03 -3.52 8.48
C VAL A 69 -8.99 -4.59 7.96
N ALA A 70 -10.05 -4.85 8.72
CA ALA A 70 -11.12 -5.76 8.29
C ALA A 70 -11.92 -5.19 7.11
N ASP A 71 -12.47 -6.08 6.29
CA ASP A 71 -13.46 -5.73 5.26
C ASP A 71 -14.79 -6.44 5.56
N SER A 72 -15.90 -5.72 5.48
CA SER A 72 -17.25 -6.26 5.74
C SER A 72 -17.84 -6.99 4.53
N GLY A 73 -17.10 -7.11 3.43
CA GLY A 73 -17.58 -7.62 2.14
C GLY A 73 -18.30 -6.60 1.27
N GLU A 74 -18.86 -5.52 1.82
CA GLU A 74 -19.62 -4.53 1.02
C GLU A 74 -18.77 -3.78 -0.01
N GLY A 75 -17.49 -3.58 0.28
CA GLY A 75 -16.53 -3.03 -0.69
C GLY A 75 -16.34 -3.96 -1.89
N ARG A 76 -16.38 -5.29 -1.67
CA ARG A 76 -16.26 -6.30 -2.74
C ARG A 76 -17.47 -6.22 -3.66
N TRP A 77 -18.68 -6.20 -3.09
CA TRP A 77 -19.90 -6.08 -3.89
C TRP A 77 -19.95 -4.81 -4.73
N THR A 78 -19.42 -3.69 -4.21
CA THR A 78 -19.32 -2.44 -4.97
C THR A 78 -18.41 -2.57 -6.19
N ILE A 79 -17.28 -3.27 -6.05
CA ILE A 79 -16.35 -3.52 -7.17
C ILE A 79 -16.91 -4.55 -8.15
N ASP A 80 -17.53 -5.62 -7.67
CA ASP A 80 -18.20 -6.60 -8.55
C ASP A 80 -19.26 -5.92 -9.42
N GLU A 81 -20.03 -4.99 -8.85
CA GLU A 81 -21.02 -4.22 -9.58
C GLU A 81 -20.38 -3.27 -10.60
N SER A 82 -19.28 -2.61 -10.24
CA SER A 82 -18.52 -1.75 -11.17
C SER A 82 -18.05 -2.52 -12.41
N ILE A 83 -17.63 -3.78 -12.23
CA ILE A 83 -17.19 -4.66 -13.32
C ILE A 83 -18.38 -5.05 -14.19
N ARG A 84 -19.51 -5.45 -13.58
CA ARG A 84 -20.73 -5.82 -14.32
C ARG A 84 -21.27 -4.69 -15.19
N GLN A 85 -21.23 -3.46 -14.68
CA GLN A 85 -21.70 -2.28 -15.41
C GLN A 85 -20.68 -1.74 -16.42
N GLY A 86 -19.41 -2.16 -16.32
CA GLY A 86 -18.31 -1.53 -17.06
C GLY A 86 -18.00 -0.10 -16.60
N THR A 87 -18.36 0.25 -15.37
CA THR A 87 -18.14 1.59 -14.79
C THR A 87 -16.81 1.61 -14.03
N PRO A 88 -15.83 2.47 -14.41
CA PRO A 88 -14.54 2.51 -13.71
C PRO A 88 -14.66 3.01 -12.26
N ALA A 89 -14.19 2.21 -11.30
CA ALA A 89 -14.16 2.57 -9.87
C ALA A 89 -12.76 2.39 -9.22
N PRO A 90 -11.69 3.03 -9.76
CA PRO A 90 -10.31 2.74 -9.37
C PRO A 90 -10.00 3.10 -7.91
N VAL A 91 -10.58 4.18 -7.37
CA VAL A 91 -10.34 4.63 -5.98
C VAL A 91 -10.87 3.60 -4.98
N ILE A 92 -12.10 3.13 -5.20
CA ILE A 92 -12.72 2.12 -4.34
C ILE A 92 -11.95 0.80 -4.46
N ALA A 93 -11.53 0.43 -5.68
CA ALA A 93 -10.78 -0.79 -5.92
C ALA A 93 -9.43 -0.77 -5.18
N ALA A 94 -8.68 0.32 -5.29
CA ALA A 94 -7.42 0.50 -4.59
C ALA A 94 -7.61 0.44 -3.07
N SER A 95 -8.63 1.09 -2.53
CA SER A 95 -8.93 1.05 -1.08
C SER A 95 -9.27 -0.35 -0.58
N LEU A 96 -9.94 -1.17 -1.40
CA LEU A 96 -10.21 -2.58 -1.08
C LEU A 96 -8.92 -3.41 -1.12
N MET A 97 -8.08 -3.21 -2.15
CA MET A 97 -6.80 -3.91 -2.26
C MET A 97 -5.85 -3.57 -1.10
N ALA A 98 -5.84 -2.32 -0.62
CA ALA A 98 -5.06 -1.92 0.54
C ALA A 98 -5.45 -2.72 1.79
N ARG A 99 -6.75 -2.97 2.02
CA ARG A 99 -7.22 -3.83 3.10
C ARG A 99 -6.74 -5.26 2.95
N PHE A 100 -6.84 -5.85 1.76
CA PHE A 100 -6.30 -7.20 1.51
C PHE A 100 -4.80 -7.28 1.77
N SER A 101 -4.05 -6.25 1.36
CA SER A 101 -2.62 -6.15 1.66
C SER A 101 -2.36 -6.12 3.18
N SER A 102 -3.13 -5.33 3.94
CA SER A 102 -3.01 -5.29 5.41
C SER A 102 -3.29 -6.63 6.10
N GLN A 103 -4.10 -7.48 5.47
CA GLN A 103 -4.44 -8.83 5.94
C GLN A 103 -3.43 -9.90 5.49
N GLY A 104 -2.26 -9.50 4.95
CA GLY A 104 -1.21 -10.42 4.49
C GLY A 104 -1.50 -11.09 3.14
N LYS A 105 -2.56 -10.69 2.42
CA LYS A 105 -2.88 -11.30 1.10
C LYS A 105 -1.90 -10.90 0.00
N ALA A 106 -1.05 -9.90 0.25
CA ALA A 106 0.04 -9.49 -0.65
C ALA A 106 1.38 -10.16 -0.34
N ASP A 107 1.48 -11.05 0.66
CA ASP A 107 2.77 -11.61 1.09
C ASP A 107 3.47 -12.41 0.01
N THR A 108 2.74 -13.26 -0.72
CA THR A 108 3.31 -14.08 -1.79
C THR A 108 3.85 -13.21 -2.92
N SER A 109 3.09 -12.20 -3.36
CA SER A 109 3.56 -11.28 -4.41
C SER A 109 4.76 -10.46 -3.93
N ASN A 110 4.74 -9.94 -2.70
CA ASN A 110 5.86 -9.19 -2.12
C ASN A 110 7.13 -10.04 -1.96
N LYS A 111 7.00 -11.31 -1.54
CA LYS A 111 8.11 -12.26 -1.44
C LYS A 111 8.74 -12.56 -2.81
N LEU A 112 7.93 -12.63 -3.87
CA LEU A 112 8.42 -12.79 -5.24
C LEU A 112 9.07 -11.51 -5.79
N LEU A 113 8.50 -10.34 -5.49
CA LEU A 113 9.03 -9.05 -5.95
C LEU A 113 10.37 -8.70 -5.31
N SER A 114 10.60 -9.04 -4.05
CA SER A 114 11.84 -8.75 -3.33
C SER A 114 13.13 -9.21 -4.06
N PRO A 115 13.28 -10.47 -4.51
CA PRO A 115 14.44 -10.89 -5.28
C PRO A 115 14.49 -10.25 -6.69
N MET A 116 13.35 -10.07 -7.37
CA MET A 116 13.30 -9.43 -8.70
C MET A 116 13.80 -7.98 -8.65
N ALA A 117 13.42 -7.23 -7.62
CA ALA A 117 13.86 -5.85 -7.39
C ALA A 117 15.37 -5.76 -7.05
N LYS A 118 15.92 -6.74 -6.34
CA LYS A 118 17.37 -6.81 -6.07
C LYS A 118 18.16 -7.11 -7.34
N CYS A 119 17.67 -8.04 -8.16
CA CYS A 119 18.33 -8.43 -9.41
C CYS A 119 18.40 -7.27 -10.41
N SER A 120 17.31 -6.50 -10.58
CA SER A 120 17.29 -5.37 -11.51
C SER A 120 18.23 -4.21 -11.14
N LYS A 121 18.51 -4.01 -9.84
CA LYS A 121 19.51 -3.04 -9.37
C LYS A 121 20.94 -3.48 -9.71
N CYS A 122 21.23 -4.77 -9.61
CA CYS A 122 22.55 -5.34 -9.92
C CYS A 122 22.93 -5.17 -11.40
N VAL A 123 21.95 -5.35 -12.31
CA VAL A 123 22.15 -5.18 -13.76
C VAL A 123 22.44 -3.72 -14.16
N LYS A 124 21.90 -2.74 -13.44
CA LYS A 124 22.08 -1.30 -13.76
C LYS A 124 23.42 -0.74 -13.29
N SER A 125 23.98 -1.26 -12.20
CA SER A 125 25.34 -0.88 -11.78
C SER A 125 26.37 -1.67 -12.57
N ARG A 126 26.78 -1.18 -13.75
CA ARG A 126 27.93 -1.73 -14.54
C ARG A 126 29.28 -1.65 -13.82
N SER A 127 29.31 -1.27 -12.54
CA SER A 127 30.44 -1.53 -11.66
C SER A 127 30.53 -3.04 -11.43
N ARG A 128 31.61 -3.64 -11.93
CA ARG A 128 32.04 -5.02 -11.72
C ARG A 128 32.27 -5.26 -10.21
N ILE A 129 31.20 -5.33 -9.42
CA ILE A 129 31.24 -5.79 -8.04
C ILE A 129 31.31 -7.31 -8.13
N LEU A 130 32.54 -7.82 -8.07
CA LEU A 130 32.81 -9.17 -7.63
C LEU A 130 32.08 -9.36 -6.29
N CYS A 131 30.95 -10.08 -6.30
CA CYS A 131 30.41 -10.68 -5.08
C CYS A 131 31.40 -11.76 -4.63
N HIS A 132 32.43 -11.39 -3.87
CA HIS A 132 33.37 -12.30 -3.21
C HIS A 132 33.08 -12.34 -1.71
N GLY A 133 32.50 -13.48 -1.25
CA GLY A 133 32.48 -13.98 0.14
C GLY A 133 31.65 -13.17 1.15
N HIS A 134 30.87 -13.73 2.08
CA HIS A 134 30.61 -15.10 2.53
C HIS A 134 29.16 -15.09 3.09
N HIS A 135 28.36 -16.13 2.78
CA HIS A 135 26.94 -16.33 3.18
C HIS A 135 25.82 -15.69 2.34
N ALA A 136 26.08 -15.33 1.08
CA ALA A 136 25.01 -15.20 0.08
C ALA A 136 24.95 -16.47 -0.78
N ARG A 137 24.18 -17.49 -0.37
CA ARG A 137 23.72 -18.51 -1.32
C ARG A 137 22.68 -17.89 -2.25
N CYS A 138 23.14 -17.06 -3.17
CA CYS A 138 22.55 -16.95 -4.50
C CYS A 138 22.94 -18.23 -5.26
N GLN A 139 22.36 -19.37 -4.86
CA GLN A 139 22.17 -20.48 -5.78
C GLN A 139 20.79 -20.27 -6.43
N ILE A 140 20.66 -19.17 -7.17
CA ILE A 140 20.02 -19.29 -8.47
C ILE A 140 21.10 -19.96 -9.29
N VAL A 141 20.99 -21.29 -9.40
CA VAL A 141 21.60 -21.99 -10.50
C VAL A 141 21.23 -21.17 -11.72
N VAL A 142 22.24 -20.56 -12.35
CA VAL A 142 22.15 -20.04 -13.71
C VAL A 142 21.90 -21.26 -14.58
N VAL A 143 20.66 -21.77 -14.57
CA VAL A 143 20.15 -22.60 -15.64
C VAL A 143 19.80 -21.59 -16.73
N PHE A 144 20.79 -21.35 -17.58
CA PHE A 144 20.62 -20.90 -18.96
C PHE A 144 19.78 -19.62 -19.17
N CYS A 145 20.46 -18.47 -19.12
CA CYS A 145 20.21 -17.42 -20.11
C CYS A 145 21.17 -17.60 -21.29
N GLN A 146 21.14 -18.81 -21.86
CA GLN A 146 21.57 -19.12 -23.22
C GLN A 146 20.34 -19.74 -23.85
N PHE A 147 19.41 -18.92 -24.32
CA PHE A 147 18.51 -19.40 -25.38
C PHE A 147 19.37 -19.44 -26.65
N PRO A 148 19.78 -20.61 -27.16
CA PRO A 148 20.21 -20.67 -28.54
C PRO A 148 18.98 -20.31 -29.37
N ALA A 149 19.11 -19.30 -30.22
CA ALA A 149 18.12 -19.00 -31.24
C ALA A 149 18.13 -20.15 -32.26
N GLN A 150 17.38 -21.23 -32.02
CA GLN A 150 17.12 -22.27 -33.02
C GLN A 150 15.67 -22.74 -32.94
N ASP A 151 15.02 -22.61 -34.10
CA ASP A 151 13.79 -23.24 -34.59
C ASP A 151 12.44 -22.77 -34.04
N LEU A 152 12.01 -21.63 -34.61
CA LEU A 152 10.59 -21.36 -34.90
C LEU A 152 10.25 -21.93 -36.29
N THR A 153 9.72 -23.15 -36.30
CA THR A 153 8.74 -23.64 -37.29
C THR A 153 7.78 -24.58 -36.58
#